data_AF-A0A2G2KSI7-F1
#
_entry.id   AF-A0A2G2KSI7-F1
#
_cell.length_a   1.000
_cell.length_b   1.000
_cell.length_c   1.000
_cell.angle_alpha   90.00
_cell.angle_beta   90.00
_cell.angle_gamma   90.00
#
_symmetry.space_group_name_H-M   'P 1'
#
loop_
_entity.id
_entity.type
_entity.pdbx_description
1 polymer ?
#
loop_
_entity_poly.entity_id
_entity_poly.type
_entity_poly.pdbx_seq_one_letter_code
_entity_poly.pdbx_strand_id
1 'polypeptide(L)'
;MIDGSNFSSNTNILLLSILAMSIILAFYFLVGFISRIKKLKLLGASGKLANLLIFSLLSTSLSFFLIGVSGYNALTYEEVLAEVEIDPIEQQKFKALLRFKDGTEMDFELLGDEIEIQANILKWKSWSNILGLRTSYRLDRVVGRYSKLSDEKNKKRSVFSLTDETDLDIARWRKQYEYLNFLLDVEHGSASFVSAKKNQHYQLVVTNDGLILRNSKTNKN
;
A
#
# COMPACT_ATOMS: atom_id res chain seq x y z
N MET A 1 -7.26 13.10 1.26
CA MET A 1 -6.17 12.18 1.65
C MET A 1 -6.70 11.33 2.80
N ILE A 2 -7.08 10.07 2.55
CA ILE A 2 -7.61 9.19 3.60
C ILE A 2 -6.44 8.36 4.13
N ASP A 3 -6.15 8.53 5.41
CA ASP A 3 -4.99 7.94 6.08
C ASP A 3 -5.37 6.56 6.66
N GLY A 4 -4.84 5.50 6.07
CA GLY A 4 -4.99 4.11 6.54
C GLY A 4 -4.16 3.77 7.79
N SER A 5 -3.69 4.77 8.54
CA SER A 5 -2.73 4.64 9.65
C SER A 5 -3.22 3.86 10.87
N ASN A 6 -4.53 3.82 11.14
CA ASN A 6 -5.05 3.42 12.45
C ASN A 6 -4.96 1.91 12.79
N PHE A 7 -5.01 1.00 11.81
CA PHE A 7 -4.95 -0.44 12.10
C PHE A 7 -3.52 -0.99 12.19
N SER A 8 -2.59 -0.39 11.45
CA SER A 8 -1.18 -0.82 11.43
C SER A 8 -0.31 -0.21 12.54
N SER A 9 -0.75 0.91 13.15
CA SER A 9 -0.02 1.53 14.24
C SER A 9 0.00 0.64 15.48
N ASN A 10 -1.15 0.06 15.86
CA ASN A 10 -1.27 -0.78 17.05
C ASN A 10 -0.41 -2.06 16.97
N THR A 11 -0.38 -2.70 15.80
CA THR A 11 0.50 -3.85 15.56
C THR A 11 1.97 -3.45 15.61
N ASN A 12 2.37 -2.36 14.96
CA ASN A 12 3.74 -1.86 15.02
C ASN A 12 4.18 -1.46 16.45
N ILE A 13 3.28 -0.88 17.25
CA ILE A 13 3.55 -0.51 18.66
C ILE A 13 3.74 -1.76 19.52
N LEU A 14 2.87 -2.76 19.38
CA LEU A 14 3.01 -4.03 20.08
C LEU A 14 4.34 -4.70 19.72
N LEU A 15 4.71 -4.69 18.44
CA LEU A 15 5.98 -5.26 17.94
C LEU A 15 7.20 -4.56 18.55
N LEU A 16 7.21 -3.23 18.56
CA LEU A 16 8.29 -2.45 19.14
C LEU A 16 8.40 -2.67 20.66
N SER A 17 7.28 -2.80 21.36
CA SER A 17 7.30 -3.07 22.81
C SER A 17 7.87 -4.45 23.15
N ILE A 18 7.56 -5.48 22.36
CA ILE A 18 8.08 -6.84 22.55
C ILE A 18 9.60 -6.88 22.29
N LEU A 19 10.07 -6.20 21.24
CA LEU A 19 11.49 -6.02 20.94
C LEU A 19 12.24 -5.28 22.05
N ALA A 20 11.68 -4.17 22.56
CA ALA A 20 12.29 -3.43 23.66
C ALA A 20 12.41 -4.30 24.92
N MET A 21 11.36 -5.06 25.26
CA MET A 21 11.35 -5.95 26.41
C MET A 21 12.40 -7.07 26.28
N SER A 22 12.55 -7.67 25.09
CA SER A 22 13.54 -8.73 24.87
C SER A 22 14.98 -8.21 25.01
N ILE A 23 15.27 -7.00 24.55
CA ILE A 23 16.58 -6.34 24.69
C ILE A 23 16.88 -6.08 26.17
N ILE A 24 15.92 -5.57 26.94
CA ILE A 24 16.08 -5.30 28.38
C ILE A 24 16.37 -6.60 29.16
N LEU A 25 15.63 -7.68 28.85
CA LEU A 25 15.84 -9.00 29.44
C LEU A 25 17.23 -9.56 29.11
N ALA A 26 17.65 -9.49 27.84
CA ALA A 26 18.98 -9.93 27.42
C ALA A 26 20.09 -9.15 28.15
N PHE A 27 19.93 -7.83 28.30
CA PHE A 27 20.88 -6.99 29.04
C PHE A 27 20.96 -7.38 30.52
N TYR A 28 19.83 -7.65 31.17
CA TYR A 28 19.79 -8.12 32.56
C TYR A 28 20.56 -9.44 32.76
N PHE A 29 20.40 -10.41 31.85
CA PHE A 29 21.14 -11.66 31.90
C PHE A 29 22.64 -11.48 31.65
N LEU A 30 23.03 -10.58 30.73
CA LEU A 30 24.42 -10.27 30.41
C LEU A 30 25.14 -9.62 31.62
N VAL A 31 24.51 -8.64 32.28
CA VAL A 31 25.05 -8.03 33.51
C VAL A 31 25.17 -9.06 34.63
N GLY A 32 24.18 -9.94 34.78
CA GLY A 32 24.20 -11.03 35.76
C GLY A 32 25.31 -12.06 35.51
N PHE A 33 25.60 -12.36 34.25
CA PHE A 33 26.69 -13.25 33.83
C PHE A 33 28.07 -12.66 34.17
N ILE A 34 28.33 -11.41 33.77
CA ILE A 34 29.58 -10.69 34.05
C ILE A 34 29.82 -10.62 35.57
N SER A 35 28.77 -10.29 36.33
CA SER A 35 28.84 -10.19 37.80
C SER A 35 29.15 -11.51 38.50
N ARG A 36 28.77 -12.66 37.92
CA ARG A 36 29.04 -14.00 38.46
C ARG A 36 30.43 -14.52 38.09
N ILE A 37 30.91 -14.21 36.87
CA ILE A 37 32.30 -14.49 36.46
C ILE A 37 33.28 -13.73 37.35
N LYS A 38 33.03 -12.44 37.61
CA LYS A 38 33.87 -11.63 38.54
C LYS A 38 33.94 -12.21 39.95
N LYS A 39 32.96 -13.04 40.36
CA LYS A 39 32.92 -13.72 41.67
C LYS A 39 33.45 -15.17 41.62
N LEU A 40 34.07 -15.60 40.51
CA LEU A 40 34.60 -16.96 40.29
C LEU A 40 33.57 -18.09 40.45
N LYS A 41 32.27 -17.78 40.39
CA LYS A 41 31.18 -18.77 40.54
C LYS A 41 30.81 -19.40 39.19
N LEU A 42 31.65 -20.29 38.69
CA LEU A 42 31.54 -20.88 37.34
C LEU A 42 30.22 -21.64 37.09
N LEU A 43 29.74 -22.42 38.06
CA LEU A 43 28.45 -23.14 37.96
C LEU A 43 27.22 -22.20 37.91
N GLY A 44 27.30 -21.03 38.55
CA GLY A 44 26.24 -20.02 38.47
C GLY A 44 26.34 -19.13 37.22
N ALA A 45 27.53 -19.04 36.64
CA ALA A 45 27.78 -18.32 35.39
C ALA A 45 27.28 -19.14 34.18
N SER A 46 27.46 -20.46 34.16
CA SER A 46 26.97 -21.34 33.08
C SER A 46 25.45 -21.28 32.92
N GLY A 47 24.68 -21.29 34.01
CA GLY A 47 23.22 -21.14 33.95
C GLY A 47 22.77 -19.75 33.46
N LYS A 48 23.52 -18.68 33.78
CA LYS A 48 23.23 -17.34 33.24
C LYS A 48 23.61 -17.22 31.76
N LEU A 49 24.69 -17.87 31.33
CA LEU A 49 25.08 -17.96 29.92
C LEU A 49 24.06 -18.75 29.10
N ALA A 50 23.59 -19.90 29.60
CA ALA A 50 22.57 -20.69 28.92
C ALA A 50 21.28 -19.89 28.74
N ASN A 51 20.81 -19.20 29.79
CA ASN A 51 19.65 -18.31 29.67
C ASN A 51 19.91 -17.17 28.68
N LEU A 52 21.07 -16.50 28.73
CA LEU A 52 21.43 -15.45 27.78
C LEU A 52 21.37 -15.96 26.32
N LEU A 53 21.93 -17.14 26.05
CA LEU A 53 21.91 -17.76 24.73
C LEU A 53 20.49 -18.10 24.27
N ILE A 54 19.67 -18.69 25.15
CA ILE A 54 18.26 -19.03 24.84
C ILE A 54 17.47 -17.77 24.53
N PHE A 55 17.56 -16.73 25.36
CA PHE A 55 16.84 -15.48 25.15
C PHE A 55 17.35 -14.72 23.91
N SER A 56 18.65 -14.74 23.65
CA SER A 56 19.23 -14.15 22.43
C SER A 56 18.72 -14.85 21.17
N LEU A 57 18.67 -16.19 21.19
CA LEU A 57 18.17 -16.98 20.06
C LEU A 57 16.68 -16.71 19.84
N LEU A 58 15.89 -16.72 20.92
CA LEU A 58 14.46 -16.46 20.88
C LEU A 58 14.16 -15.04 20.36
N SER A 59 14.90 -14.03 20.86
CA SER A 59 14.76 -12.66 20.39
C SER A 59 15.11 -12.52 18.91
N THR A 60 16.17 -13.19 18.44
CA THR A 60 16.59 -13.13 17.03
C THR A 60 15.55 -13.78 16.13
N SER A 61 15.07 -14.98 16.49
CA SER A 61 14.02 -15.69 15.76
C SER A 61 12.74 -14.86 15.68
N LEU A 62 12.35 -14.22 16.79
CA LEU A 62 11.18 -13.36 16.82
C LEU A 62 11.38 -12.15 15.89
N SER A 63 12.51 -11.45 15.96
CA SER A 63 12.83 -10.34 15.04
C SER A 63 12.70 -10.72 13.57
N PHE A 64 13.27 -11.87 13.16
CA PHE A 64 13.15 -12.36 11.79
C PHE A 64 11.70 -12.66 11.40
N PHE A 65 10.94 -13.30 12.30
CA PHE A 65 9.52 -13.57 12.07
C PHE A 65 8.74 -12.27 11.87
N LEU A 66 8.99 -11.26 12.71
CA LEU A 66 8.32 -9.96 12.62
C LEU A 66 8.67 -9.20 11.34
N ILE A 67 9.94 -9.20 10.94
CA ILE A 67 10.37 -8.62 9.65
C ILE A 67 9.66 -9.33 8.50
N GLY A 68 9.56 -10.67 8.55
CA GLY A 68 8.86 -11.47 7.54
C GLY A 68 7.37 -11.11 7.45
N VAL A 69 6.67 -11.05 8.58
CA VAL A 69 5.24 -10.69 8.63
C VAL A 69 5.00 -9.26 8.15
N SER A 70 5.81 -8.30 8.60
CA SER A 70 5.71 -6.90 8.15
C SER A 70 6.02 -6.75 6.66
N GLY A 71 7.03 -7.48 6.16
CA GLY A 71 7.36 -7.52 4.74
C GLY A 71 6.22 -8.12 3.90
N TYR A 72 5.59 -9.19 4.39
CA TYR A 72 4.43 -9.79 3.74
C TYR A 72 3.24 -8.82 3.68
N ASN A 73 2.85 -8.24 4.82
CA ASN A 73 1.76 -7.26 4.89
C ASN A 73 2.02 -6.02 4.04
N ALA A 74 3.28 -5.60 3.96
CA ALA A 74 3.66 -4.54 3.05
C ALA A 74 3.38 -4.97 1.61
N LEU A 75 3.91 -6.12 1.16
CA LEU A 75 3.74 -6.62 -0.21
C LEU A 75 2.28 -6.86 -0.61
N THR A 76 1.42 -7.28 0.34
CA THR A 76 0.00 -7.56 0.08
C THR A 76 -0.92 -6.40 0.39
N TYR A 77 -0.39 -5.20 0.63
CA TYR A 77 -1.22 -4.05 0.94
C TYR A 77 -2.06 -3.64 -0.27
N GLU A 78 -3.36 -3.57 -0.05
CA GLU A 78 -4.35 -3.14 -1.02
C GLU A 78 -5.37 -2.24 -0.34
N GLU A 79 -5.71 -1.13 -0.99
CA GLU A 79 -6.75 -0.22 -0.53
C GLU A 79 -7.78 0.03 -1.64
N VAL A 80 -9.06 -0.25 -1.35
CA VAL A 80 -10.16 0.12 -2.25
C VAL A 80 -10.31 1.65 -2.26
N LEU A 81 -10.23 2.27 -3.43
CA LEU A 81 -10.37 3.72 -3.62
C LEU A 81 -11.82 4.11 -3.91
N ALA A 82 -12.46 3.37 -4.80
CA ALA A 82 -13.80 3.63 -5.28
C ALA A 82 -14.48 2.36 -5.78
N GLU A 83 -15.81 2.34 -5.71
CA GLU A 83 -16.64 1.41 -6.48
C GLU A 83 -16.91 2.02 -7.85
N VAL A 84 -16.83 1.21 -8.90
CA VAL A 84 -16.94 1.59 -10.31
C VAL A 84 -18.05 0.77 -10.93
N GLU A 85 -19.14 1.43 -11.29
CA GLU A 85 -20.27 0.83 -11.99
C GLU A 85 -20.23 1.25 -13.46
N ILE A 86 -20.36 0.28 -14.35
CA ILE A 86 -20.31 0.50 -15.79
C ILE A 86 -21.65 0.10 -16.39
N ASP A 87 -22.26 0.98 -17.17
CA ASP A 87 -23.52 0.73 -17.86
C ASP A 87 -23.42 1.03 -19.37
N PRO A 88 -23.42 0.02 -20.25
CA PRO A 88 -23.36 0.21 -21.69
C PRO A 88 -24.65 0.88 -22.22
N ILE A 89 -24.51 1.97 -22.98
CA ILE A 89 -25.64 2.69 -23.57
C ILE A 89 -25.83 2.26 -25.03
N GLU A 90 -24.75 2.36 -25.80
CA GLU A 90 -24.72 2.13 -27.25
C GLU A 90 -23.40 1.45 -27.64
N GLN A 91 -23.24 1.13 -28.92
CA GLN A 91 -21.99 0.62 -29.42
C GLN A 91 -20.87 1.66 -29.19
N GLN A 92 -19.86 1.27 -28.40
CA GLN A 92 -18.73 2.12 -28.04
C GLN A 92 -19.12 3.39 -27.27
N LYS A 93 -20.22 3.36 -26.52
CA LYS A 93 -20.64 4.43 -25.62
C LYS A 93 -21.24 3.84 -24.35
N PHE A 94 -20.77 4.28 -23.19
CA PHE A 94 -21.20 3.77 -21.89
C PHE A 94 -21.16 4.84 -20.81
N LYS A 95 -21.93 4.64 -19.75
CA LYS A 95 -21.85 5.42 -18.51
C LYS A 95 -20.94 4.73 -17.51
N ALA A 96 -20.17 5.51 -16.78
CA ALA A 96 -19.37 5.05 -15.65
C ALA A 96 -19.68 5.90 -14.42
N LEU A 97 -20.05 5.26 -13.31
CA LEU A 97 -20.28 5.89 -12.02
C LEU A 97 -19.19 5.44 -11.05
N LEU A 98 -18.40 6.39 -10.56
CA LEU A 98 -17.36 6.17 -9.55
C LEU A 98 -17.88 6.68 -8.20
N ARG A 99 -17.92 5.80 -7.20
CA ARG A 99 -18.32 6.14 -5.81
C ARG A 99 -17.12 5.98 -4.90
N PHE A 100 -16.61 7.09 -4.40
CA PHE A 100 -15.43 7.13 -3.53
C PHE A 100 -15.80 6.81 -2.09
N LYS A 101 -14.80 6.39 -1.31
CA LYS A 101 -14.97 6.09 0.13
C LYS A 101 -15.44 7.28 0.97
N ASP A 102 -15.16 8.51 0.54
CA ASP A 102 -15.61 9.74 1.21
C ASP A 102 -17.07 10.09 0.92
N GLY A 103 -17.75 9.27 0.10
CA GLY A 103 -19.13 9.48 -0.33
C GLY A 103 -19.26 10.36 -1.56
N THR A 104 -18.16 10.86 -2.13
CA THR A 104 -18.18 11.59 -3.40
C THR A 104 -18.57 10.63 -4.52
N GLU A 105 -19.50 11.04 -5.37
CA GLU A 105 -19.88 10.31 -6.57
C GLU A 105 -19.57 11.14 -7.80
N MET A 106 -19.05 10.50 -8.85
CA MET A 106 -18.77 11.14 -10.14
C MET A 106 -19.28 10.27 -11.27
N ASP A 107 -20.08 10.85 -12.16
CA ASP A 107 -20.65 10.19 -13.32
C ASP A 107 -20.03 10.68 -14.63
N PHE A 108 -19.79 9.75 -15.55
CA PHE A 108 -19.12 10.03 -16.82
C PHE A 108 -19.82 9.33 -17.97
N GLU A 109 -20.05 10.05 -19.07
CA GLU A 109 -20.38 9.43 -20.36
C GLU A 109 -19.11 9.28 -21.20
N LEU A 110 -18.70 8.04 -21.42
CA LEU A 110 -17.44 7.70 -22.08
C LEU A 110 -17.69 7.05 -23.44
N LEU A 111 -16.81 7.36 -24.39
CA LEU A 111 -16.75 6.79 -25.73
C LEU A 111 -15.59 5.81 -25.79
N GLY A 112 -15.86 4.54 -26.10
CA GLY A 112 -14.84 3.49 -26.11
C GLY A 112 -15.42 2.10 -25.90
N ASP A 113 -14.55 1.09 -25.98
CA ASP A 113 -14.89 -0.31 -25.66
C ASP A 113 -14.59 -0.65 -24.19
N GLU A 114 -13.72 0.13 -23.54
CA GLU A 114 -13.15 -0.12 -22.23
C GLU A 114 -13.12 1.18 -21.41
N ILE A 115 -13.30 1.08 -20.10
CA ILE A 115 -12.99 2.16 -19.17
C ILE A 115 -11.52 2.03 -18.78
N GLU A 116 -10.78 3.14 -18.78
CA GLU A 116 -9.41 3.22 -18.28
C GLU A 116 -9.33 4.32 -17.21
N ILE A 117 -8.83 3.96 -16.02
CA ILE A 117 -8.60 4.89 -14.92
C ILE A 117 -7.09 5.01 -14.69
N GLN A 118 -6.60 6.25 -14.64
CA GLN A 118 -5.19 6.56 -14.50
C GLN A 118 -4.87 7.23 -13.16
N ALA A 119 -3.67 6.99 -12.64
CA ALA A 119 -3.13 7.64 -11.46
C ALA A 119 -1.62 7.83 -11.56
N ASN A 120 -1.10 8.75 -10.75
CA ASN A 120 0.32 8.87 -10.45
C ASN A 120 0.59 8.20 -9.10
N ILE A 121 1.61 7.35 -9.08
CA ILE A 121 2.00 6.54 -7.93
C ILE A 121 3.40 6.95 -7.49
N LEU A 122 3.55 7.16 -6.20
CA LEU A 122 4.82 7.39 -5.53
C LEU A 122 5.11 6.19 -4.63
N LYS A 123 6.08 5.39 -5.06
CA LYS A 123 6.48 4.15 -4.39
C LYS A 123 7.72 4.40 -3.55
N TRP A 124 7.64 4.01 -2.29
CA TRP A 124 8.79 4.02 -1.37
C TRP A 124 9.55 2.69 -1.45
N LYS A 125 10.83 2.71 -1.09
CA LYS A 125 11.63 1.50 -0.94
C LYS A 125 11.00 0.58 0.09
N SER A 126 11.07 -0.73 -0.12
CA SER A 126 10.36 -1.72 0.72
C SER A 126 10.72 -1.65 2.21
N TRP A 127 11.96 -1.26 2.54
CA TRP A 127 12.40 -1.10 3.94
C TRP A 127 11.84 0.17 4.60
N SER A 128 11.47 1.18 3.81
CA SER A 128 10.84 2.43 4.28
C SER A 128 9.44 2.17 4.88
N ASN A 129 8.81 1.06 4.51
CA ASN A 129 7.53 0.63 5.09
C ASN A 129 7.64 0.35 6.60
N ILE A 130 8.84 -0.01 7.09
CA ILE A 130 9.12 -0.17 8.53
C ILE A 130 8.94 1.17 9.27
N LEU A 131 9.24 2.27 8.60
CA LEU A 131 9.04 3.63 9.12
C LEU A 131 7.59 4.12 8.98
N GLY A 132 6.68 3.26 8.50
CA GLY A 132 5.28 3.60 8.27
C GLY A 132 5.00 4.35 6.96
N LEU A 133 6.01 4.56 6.12
CA LEU A 133 5.82 5.16 4.80
C LEU A 133 5.07 4.17 3.90
N ARG A 134 3.96 4.59 3.30
CA ARG A 134 3.14 3.78 2.39
C ARG A 134 3.07 4.42 1.02
N THR A 135 2.84 3.61 -0.01
CA THR A 135 2.63 4.08 -1.38
C THR A 135 1.57 5.18 -1.40
N SER A 136 1.96 6.33 -1.94
CA SER A 136 1.06 7.48 -2.09
C SER A 136 0.54 7.52 -3.53
N TYR A 137 -0.72 7.91 -3.71
CA TYR A 137 -1.37 7.90 -5.02
C TYR A 137 -2.21 9.16 -5.26
N ARG A 138 -2.31 9.58 -6.52
CA ARG A 138 -3.27 10.59 -7.01
C ARG A 138 -3.98 10.06 -8.22
N LEU A 139 -5.31 10.03 -8.19
CA LEU A 139 -6.10 9.79 -9.39
C LEU A 139 -5.97 10.98 -10.34
N ASP A 140 -5.67 10.70 -11.61
CA ASP A 140 -5.44 11.72 -12.63
C ASP A 140 -6.72 11.90 -13.45
N ARG A 141 -7.08 10.88 -14.22
CA ARG A 141 -8.18 10.96 -15.20
C ARG A 141 -8.85 9.61 -15.43
N VAL A 142 -10.08 9.68 -15.90
CA VAL A 142 -10.84 8.57 -16.47
C VAL A 142 -10.99 8.76 -17.98
N VAL A 143 -10.83 7.67 -18.73
CA VAL A 143 -10.79 7.66 -20.19
C VAL A 143 -11.68 6.55 -20.74
N GLY A 144 -12.38 6.86 -21.82
CA GLY A 144 -13.00 5.85 -22.67
C GLY A 144 -11.96 5.36 -23.68
N ARG A 145 -11.51 4.11 -23.55
CA ARG A 145 -10.44 3.53 -24.34
C ARG A 145 -11.02 2.65 -25.44
N TYR A 146 -10.53 2.82 -26.66
CA TYR A 146 -10.85 1.94 -27.77
C TYR A 146 -9.90 0.75 -27.80
N SER A 147 -10.47 -0.45 -27.93
CA SER A 147 -9.68 -1.69 -27.99
C SER A 147 -8.84 -1.79 -29.27
N LYS A 148 -9.28 -1.13 -30.34
CA LYS A 148 -8.61 -1.09 -31.65
C LYS A 148 -7.80 0.19 -31.81
N LEU A 149 -6.54 0.06 -32.21
CA LEU A 149 -5.66 1.20 -32.49
C LEU A 149 -6.21 2.14 -33.58
N SER A 150 -6.88 1.61 -34.60
CA SER A 150 -7.51 2.43 -35.65
C SER A 150 -8.61 3.33 -35.08
N ASP A 151 -9.37 2.82 -34.11
CA ASP A 151 -10.46 3.54 -33.49
C ASP A 151 -9.90 4.59 -32.53
N GLU A 152 -8.90 4.24 -31.72
CA GLU A 152 -8.21 5.16 -30.80
C GLU A 152 -7.58 6.36 -31.53
N LYS A 153 -7.12 6.17 -32.79
CA LYS A 153 -6.54 7.24 -33.61
C LYS A 153 -7.57 8.15 -34.28
N ASN A 154 -8.71 7.59 -34.70
CA ASN A 154 -9.62 8.29 -35.62
C ASN A 154 -10.97 8.68 -34.98
N LYS A 155 -11.36 8.05 -33.87
CA LYS A 155 -12.62 8.35 -33.18
C LYS A 155 -12.41 9.38 -32.08
N LYS A 156 -13.51 10.02 -31.69
CA LYS A 156 -13.50 11.04 -30.63
C LYS A 156 -13.18 10.39 -29.28
N ARG A 157 -12.13 10.86 -28.61
CA ARG A 157 -11.75 10.42 -27.27
C ARG A 157 -12.55 11.15 -26.19
N SER A 158 -13.01 10.43 -25.17
CA SER A 158 -13.60 11.00 -23.95
C SER A 158 -12.60 10.90 -22.80
N VAL A 159 -12.24 12.04 -22.20
CA VAL A 159 -11.31 12.13 -21.09
C VAL A 159 -11.89 13.10 -20.07
N PHE A 160 -11.96 12.69 -18.81
CA PHE A 160 -12.40 13.53 -17.71
C PHE A 160 -11.39 13.48 -16.59
N SER A 161 -11.16 14.61 -15.94
CA SER A 161 -10.28 14.68 -14.77
C SER A 161 -10.98 14.07 -13.55
N LEU A 162 -10.22 13.36 -12.72
CA LEU A 162 -10.67 12.86 -11.41
C LEU A 162 -10.19 13.77 -10.26
N THR A 163 -9.42 14.80 -10.58
CA THR A 163 -8.91 15.80 -9.63
C THR A 163 -9.18 17.21 -10.18
N ASP A 164 -9.42 18.19 -9.31
CA ASP A 164 -9.54 19.59 -9.73
C ASP A 164 -8.21 20.10 -10.32
N GLU A 165 -8.25 20.71 -11.51
CA GLU A 165 -7.06 21.15 -12.26
C GLU A 165 -6.20 22.20 -11.53
N THR A 166 -6.77 22.87 -10.52
CA THR A 166 -6.07 23.85 -9.68
C THR A 166 -5.07 23.23 -8.70
N ASP A 167 -5.10 21.91 -8.52
CA ASP A 167 -4.28 21.21 -7.54
C ASP A 167 -2.92 20.82 -8.15
N LEU A 168 -2.03 21.81 -8.27
CA LEU A 168 -0.63 21.74 -8.72
C LEU A 168 0.27 20.90 -7.78
N ASP A 169 -0.13 19.68 -7.47
CA ASP A 169 0.34 19.02 -6.26
C ASP A 169 1.41 17.96 -6.49
N ILE A 170 1.62 17.44 -7.70
CA ILE A 170 2.75 16.50 -7.93
C ILE A 170 4.08 17.24 -7.71
N ALA A 171 4.15 18.51 -8.14
CA ALA A 171 5.29 19.38 -7.86
C ALA A 171 5.42 19.72 -6.37
N ARG A 172 4.31 19.88 -5.64
CA ARG A 172 4.33 20.06 -4.17
C ARG A 172 4.75 18.78 -3.45
N TRP A 173 4.29 17.61 -3.90
CA TRP A 173 4.69 16.31 -3.37
C TRP A 173 6.19 16.08 -3.53
N ARG A 174 6.74 16.39 -4.71
CA ARG A 174 8.19 16.32 -4.94
C ARG A 174 8.98 17.23 -3.98
N LYS A 175 8.48 18.44 -3.71
CA LYS A 175 9.10 19.37 -2.75
C LYS A 175 8.95 18.92 -1.30
N GLN A 176 7.79 18.39 -0.92
CA GLN A 176 7.52 17.94 0.45
C GLN A 176 8.40 16.75 0.83
N TYR A 177 8.71 15.88 -0.13
CA TYR A 177 9.51 14.68 0.08
C TYR A 177 10.95 14.79 -0.40
N GLU A 178 11.41 15.99 -0.76
CA GLU A 178 12.76 16.21 -1.28
C GLU A 178 13.85 15.71 -0.30
N TYR A 179 13.63 15.90 1.00
CA TYR A 179 14.50 15.42 2.07
C TYR A 179 14.46 13.88 2.27
N LEU A 180 13.42 13.22 1.77
CA LEU A 180 13.20 11.77 1.85
C LEU A 180 13.43 11.07 0.51
N ASN A 181 14.00 11.75 -0.49
CA ASN A 181 14.30 11.16 -1.80
C ASN A 181 15.18 9.89 -1.71
N PHE A 182 16.04 9.77 -0.69
CA PHE A 182 16.83 8.55 -0.49
C PHE A 182 15.98 7.32 -0.13
N LEU A 183 14.76 7.52 0.37
CA LEU A 183 13.76 6.49 0.68
C LEU A 183 12.83 6.20 -0.49
N LEU A 184 12.78 7.08 -1.49
CA LEU A 184 11.94 6.93 -2.68
C LEU A 184 12.51 5.83 -3.58
N ASP A 185 11.63 4.98 -4.10
CA ASP A 185 11.99 3.95 -5.07
C ASP A 185 11.72 4.45 -6.49
N VAL A 186 10.46 4.80 -6.78
CA VAL A 186 10.04 5.24 -8.12
C VAL A 186 8.79 6.13 -8.06
N GLU A 187 8.70 7.06 -9.01
CA GLU A 187 7.50 7.81 -9.37
C GLU A 187 7.06 7.37 -10.77
N HIS A 188 5.85 6.86 -10.92
CA HIS A 188 5.35 6.38 -12.20
C HIS A 188 3.83 6.57 -12.37
N GLY A 189 3.40 6.62 -13.62
CA GLY A 189 1.99 6.54 -13.98
C GLY A 189 1.50 5.10 -13.94
N SER A 190 0.31 4.89 -13.39
CA SER A 190 -0.41 3.62 -13.41
C SER A 190 -1.75 3.80 -14.09
N ALA A 191 -2.14 2.82 -14.92
CA ALA A 191 -3.45 2.79 -15.56
C ALA A 191 -4.04 1.39 -15.44
N SER A 192 -5.33 1.30 -15.11
CA SER A 192 -6.07 0.04 -15.11
C SER A 192 -7.30 0.18 -15.99
N PHE A 193 -7.57 -0.85 -16.80
CA PHE A 193 -8.69 -0.84 -17.73
C PHE A 193 -9.48 -2.15 -17.70
N VAL A 194 -10.79 -2.06 -17.96
CA VAL A 194 -11.71 -3.19 -18.06
C VAL A 194 -12.74 -2.96 -19.17
N SER A 195 -13.29 -4.06 -19.69
CA SER A 195 -14.33 -4.03 -20.73
C SER A 195 -15.59 -3.33 -20.25
N ALA A 196 -16.10 -2.40 -21.05
CA ALA A 196 -17.37 -1.70 -20.82
C ALA A 196 -18.54 -2.24 -21.65
N LYS A 197 -18.39 -3.46 -22.22
CA LYS A 197 -19.40 -4.08 -23.10
C LYS A 197 -20.61 -4.67 -22.37
N LYS A 198 -20.55 -4.79 -21.04
CA LYS A 198 -21.61 -5.36 -20.20
C LYS A 198 -21.76 -4.54 -18.95
N ASN A 199 -22.96 -4.54 -18.38
CA ASN A 199 -23.21 -3.94 -17.08
C ASN A 199 -22.45 -4.75 -16.00
N GLN A 200 -21.50 -4.09 -15.32
CA GLN A 200 -20.57 -4.71 -14.37
C GLN A 200 -20.14 -3.73 -13.26
N HIS A 201 -19.81 -4.29 -12.10
CA HIS A 201 -19.30 -3.55 -10.94
C HIS A 201 -17.86 -3.97 -10.64
N TYR A 202 -17.01 -2.98 -10.38
CA TYR A 202 -15.60 -3.15 -10.09
C TYR A 202 -15.19 -2.32 -8.89
N GLN A 203 -14.23 -2.81 -8.13
CA GLN A 203 -13.49 -2.04 -7.15
C GLN A 203 -12.23 -1.50 -7.80
N LEU A 204 -12.08 -0.18 -7.78
CA LEU A 204 -10.80 0.47 -8.04
C LEU A 204 -9.95 0.33 -6.78
N VAL A 205 -8.81 -0.34 -6.90
CA VAL A 205 -7.92 -0.65 -5.78
C VAL A 205 -6.53 -0.13 -6.08
N VAL A 206 -5.89 0.52 -5.11
CA VAL A 206 -4.46 0.81 -5.15
C VAL A 206 -3.69 -0.29 -4.43
N THR A 207 -2.63 -0.75 -5.06
CA THR A 207 -1.64 -1.68 -4.51
C THR A 207 -0.31 -0.94 -4.33
N ASN A 208 0.71 -1.61 -3.83
CA ASN A 208 2.04 -1.03 -3.77
C ASN A 208 2.64 -0.68 -5.14
N ASP A 209 2.23 -1.37 -6.20
CA ASP A 209 2.82 -1.25 -7.53
C ASP A 209 1.95 -0.40 -8.47
N GLY A 210 0.65 -0.29 -8.21
CA GLY A 210 -0.23 0.50 -9.07
C GLY A 210 -1.71 0.33 -8.78
N LEU A 211 -2.52 0.70 -9.77
CA LEU A 211 -3.96 0.55 -9.75
C LEU A 211 -4.39 -0.77 -10.36
N ILE A 212 -5.44 -1.35 -9.80
CA ILE A 212 -6.15 -2.49 -10.37
C ILE A 212 -7.67 -2.25 -10.29
N LEU A 213 -8.40 -2.77 -11.28
CA LEU A 213 -9.85 -2.87 -11.27
C LEU A 213 -10.25 -4.32 -11.01
N ARG A 214 -10.73 -4.59 -9.80
CA ARG A 214 -11.13 -5.93 -9.36
C ARG A 214 -12.62 -6.08 -9.52
N ASN A 215 -13.08 -7.19 -10.11
CA ASN A 215 -14.51 -7.46 -10.19
C ASN A 215 -15.11 -7.53 -8.77
N SER A 216 -16.10 -6.69 -8.50
CA SER A 216 -16.89 -6.79 -7.27
C SER A 216 -17.73 -8.05 -7.40
N LYS A 217 -17.26 -9.17 -6.83
CA LYS A 217 -18.15 -10.31 -6.60
C LYS A 217 -19.24 -9.81 -5.68
N THR A 218 -20.45 -9.59 -6.21
CA THR A 218 -21.65 -9.47 -5.40
C THR A 218 -21.67 -10.70 -4.50
N ASN A 219 -21.37 -10.54 -3.22
CA ASN A 219 -21.65 -11.57 -2.23
C ASN A 219 -23.16 -11.78 -2.32
N LYS A 220 -23.57 -12.85 -3.01
CA LYS A 220 -24.92 -13.39 -2.84
C LYS A 220 -24.94 -13.89 -1.41
N ASN A 221 -25.57 -13.08 -0.55
CA ASN A 221 -26.03 -13.52 0.77
C ASN A 221 -26.90 -14.76 0.63
#